data_AF-A0A925K1Z2-F1
#
_entry.id   AF-A0A925K1Z2-F1
#
_cell.length_a   1.000
_cell.length_b   1.000
_cell.length_c   1.000
_cell.angle_alpha   90.00
_cell.angle_beta   90.00
_cell.angle_gamma   90.00
#
_symmetry.space_group_name_H-M   'P 1'
#
loop_
_entity.id
_entity.type
_entity.pdbx_description
1 polymer ?
#
loop_
_entity_poly.entity_id
_entity_poly.type
_entity_poly.pdbx_seq_one_letter_code
_entity_poly.pdbx_strand_id
1 'polypeptide(L)'
;MNFKQIASYDNYMLANMTLGLLQENFINCHLKDEHIVTIDPLLNPAVGGIKLMVAEEQFDRAQELIASAEKNYLAEKTCPRCKVNSIVVEEKSNTPSDFWGKLKNRIIYGQETTYSKNYRCTNCKALYDEVPVDYED
;
A
#
# COMPACT_ATOMS: atom_id res chain seq x y z
N MET A 1 15.77 10.39 -18.83
CA MET A 1 15.18 10.47 -17.48
C MET A 1 14.74 9.07 -17.10
N ASN A 2 15.24 8.55 -15.98
CA ASN A 2 14.89 7.22 -15.50
C ASN A 2 13.68 7.29 -14.58
N PHE A 3 12.82 6.28 -14.66
CA PHE A 3 11.67 6.13 -13.77
C PHE A 3 11.78 4.81 -13.02
N LYS A 4 11.42 4.85 -11.74
CA LYS A 4 11.38 3.70 -10.85
C LYS A 4 9.95 3.50 -10.35
N GLN A 5 9.52 2.24 -10.28
CA GLN A 5 8.22 1.90 -9.73
C GLN A 5 8.23 2.16 -8.22
N ILE A 6 7.26 2.94 -7.73
CA ILE A 6 7.10 3.24 -6.30
C ILE A 6 6.02 2.37 -5.64
N ALA A 7 4.96 2.05 -6.39
CA ALA A 7 3.83 1.27 -5.93
C ALA A 7 3.15 0.56 -7.10
N SER A 8 2.33 -0.45 -6.80
CA SER A 8 1.41 -1.07 -7.75
C SER A 8 0.02 -1.18 -7.13
N TYR A 9 -1.00 -1.00 -7.96
CA TYR A 9 -2.41 -0.98 -7.56
C TYR A 9 -3.22 -1.95 -8.39
N ASP A 10 -4.22 -2.56 -7.78
CA ASP A 10 -5.22 -3.39 -8.45
C ASP A 10 -6.39 -2.58 -9.02
N ASN A 11 -6.58 -1.36 -8.51
CA ASN A 11 -7.68 -0.46 -8.86
C ASN A 11 -7.17 0.87 -9.42
N TYR A 12 -7.72 1.30 -10.56
CA TYR A 12 -7.43 2.58 -11.20
C TYR A 12 -7.72 3.79 -10.32
N MET A 13 -8.72 3.72 -9.43
CA MET A 13 -9.10 4.84 -8.58
C MET A 13 -8.01 5.19 -7.58
N LEU A 14 -7.47 4.19 -6.86
CA LEU A 14 -6.37 4.39 -5.91
C LEU A 14 -5.07 4.79 -6.62
N ALA A 15 -4.82 4.23 -7.80
CA ALA A 15 -3.68 4.59 -8.63
C ALA A 15 -3.71 6.07 -9.02
N ASN A 16 -4.85 6.57 -9.52
CA ASN A 16 -5.01 7.97 -9.91
C ASN A 16 -5.06 8.92 -8.71
N MET A 17 -5.63 8.53 -7.58
CA MET A 17 -5.59 9.33 -6.35
C MET A 17 -4.14 9.57 -5.91
N THR A 18 -3.31 8.52 -5.92
CA THR A 18 -1.89 8.66 -5.54
C THR A 18 -1.12 9.45 -6.61
N LEU A 19 -1.41 9.24 -7.89
CA LEU A 19 -0.85 10.03 -8.98
C LEU A 19 -1.13 11.53 -8.78
N GLY A 20 -2.37 11.90 -8.50
CA GLY A 20 -2.78 13.28 -8.23
C GLY A 20 -2.03 13.89 -7.05
N LEU A 21 -1.96 13.17 -5.92
CA LEU A 21 -1.17 13.59 -4.76
C LEU A 21 0.29 13.92 -5.11
N LEU A 22 0.95 13.06 -5.90
CA LEU A 22 2.33 13.29 -6.32
C LEU A 22 2.44 14.48 -7.29
N GLN A 23 1.54 14.59 -8.26
CA GLN A 23 1.54 15.66 -9.25
C GLN A 23 1.28 17.04 -8.62
N GLU A 24 0.35 17.15 -7.69
CA GLU A 24 0.07 18.37 -6.92
C GLU A 24 1.29 18.85 -6.12
N ASN A 25 2.19 17.92 -5.76
CA ASN A 25 3.43 18.21 -5.06
C ASN A 25 4.64 18.35 -6.01
N PHE A 26 4.40 18.55 -7.31
CA PHE A 26 5.42 18.76 -8.34
C PHE A 26 6.39 17.57 -8.49
N ILE A 27 5.89 16.34 -8.36
CA ILE A 27 6.64 15.12 -8.58
C ILE A 27 6.31 14.56 -9.97
N ASN A 28 7.35 14.34 -10.78
CA ASN A 28 7.23 13.78 -12.11
C ASN A 28 6.94 12.28 -12.03
N CYS A 29 5.70 11.91 -12.35
CA CYS A 29 5.21 10.56 -12.22
C CYS A 29 4.14 10.24 -13.27
N HIS A 30 3.95 8.94 -13.55
CA HIS A 30 2.94 8.44 -14.48
C HIS A 30 2.50 7.02 -14.10
N LEU A 31 1.35 6.58 -14.62
CA LEU A 31 0.87 5.21 -14.49
C LEU A 31 1.29 4.37 -15.70
N LYS A 32 1.62 3.11 -15.44
CA LYS A 32 1.86 2.08 -16.46
C LYS A 32 0.87 0.94 -16.26
N ASP A 33 0.48 0.31 -17.37
CA ASP A 33 -0.42 -0.86 -17.41
C ASP A 33 -1.88 -0.59 -16.97
N GLU A 34 -2.26 0.68 -16.75
CA GLU A 34 -3.62 1.11 -16.36
C GLU A 34 -4.69 0.61 -17.32
N HIS A 35 -4.51 0.82 -18.63
CA HIS A 35 -5.49 0.40 -19.63
C HIS A 35 -5.67 -1.11 -19.69
N ILE A 36 -4.59 -1.88 -19.48
CA ILE A 36 -4.65 -3.34 -19.54
C ILE A 36 -5.49 -3.86 -18.36
N VAL A 37 -5.18 -3.40 -17.14
CA VAL A 37 -5.91 -3.79 -15.93
C VAL A 37 -7.36 -3.31 -15.95
N THR A 38 -7.63 -2.14 -16.53
CA THR A 38 -8.98 -1.57 -16.62
C THR A 38 -9.85 -2.32 -17.64
N ILE A 39 -9.29 -2.73 -18.78
CA ILE A 39 -10.03 -3.47 -19.82
C ILE A 39 -10.29 -4.92 -19.39
N ASP A 40 -9.29 -5.58 -18.84
CA ASP A 40 -9.41 -6.97 -18.37
C ASP A 40 -8.73 -7.13 -16.99
N PRO A 41 -9.50 -7.01 -15.89
CA PRO A 41 -8.99 -7.20 -14.53
C PRO A 41 -8.39 -8.59 -14.28
N LEU A 42 -8.74 -9.62 -15.08
CA LEU A 42 -8.16 -10.96 -14.92
C LEU A 42 -6.68 -11.02 -15.32
N LEU A 43 -6.20 -10.03 -16.08
CA LEU A 43 -4.78 -9.91 -16.46
C LEU A 43 -3.93 -9.27 -15.36
N ASN A 44 -4.54 -8.75 -14.29
CA ASN A 44 -3.85 -8.07 -13.19
C ASN A 44 -2.64 -8.87 -12.63
N PRO A 45 -2.76 -10.18 -12.31
CA PRO A 45 -1.62 -10.96 -11.82
C PRO A 45 -0.49 -11.12 -12.86
N ALA A 46 -0.85 -11.14 -14.15
CA ALA A 46 0.13 -11.32 -15.24
C ALA A 46 0.93 -10.05 -15.51
N VAL A 47 0.32 -8.88 -15.34
CA VAL A 47 1.01 -7.59 -15.52
C VAL A 47 1.56 -7.02 -14.21
N GLY A 48 1.11 -7.53 -13.07
CA GLY A 48 1.54 -7.09 -11.73
C GLY A 48 0.93 -5.77 -11.29
N GLY A 49 -0.31 -5.47 -11.71
CA GLY A 49 -1.03 -4.24 -11.37
C GLY A 49 -0.69 -3.00 -12.18
N ILE A 50 -1.44 -1.94 -11.88
CA ILE A 50 -1.24 -0.58 -12.38
C ILE A 50 -0.05 0.00 -11.63
N LYS A 51 1.07 0.19 -12.33
CA LYS A 51 2.34 0.59 -11.71
C LYS A 51 2.45 2.10 -11.70
N LEU A 52 2.64 2.68 -10.52
CA LEU A 52 2.98 4.10 -10.38
C LEU A 52 4.49 4.26 -10.51
N MET A 53 4.90 5.03 -11.51
CA MET A 53 6.27 5.28 -11.89
C MET A 53 6.65 6.69 -11.48
N VAL A 54 7.78 6.87 -10.81
CA VAL A 54 8.29 8.17 -10.34
C VAL A 54 9.70 8.39 -10.89
N ALA A 55 10.03 9.63 -11.25
CA ALA A 55 11.38 10.00 -11.65
C ALA A 55 12.39 9.61 -10.54
N GLU A 56 13.47 8.93 -10.92
CA GLU A 56 14.43 8.34 -9.97
C GLU A 56 14.99 9.38 -8.98
N GLU A 57 15.26 10.60 -9.45
CA GLU A 57 15.74 11.73 -8.65
C GLU A 57 14.76 12.22 -7.58
N GLN A 58 13.46 11.88 -7.70
CA GLN A 58 12.39 12.31 -6.80
C GLN A 58 11.78 11.14 -6.00
N PHE A 59 12.36 9.95 -6.12
CA PHE A 59 11.81 8.72 -5.54
C PHE A 59 11.65 8.81 -4.01
N ASP A 60 12.70 9.25 -3.31
CA ASP A 60 12.69 9.31 -1.84
C ASP A 60 11.67 10.35 -1.35
N ARG A 61 11.62 11.52 -1.99
CA ARG A 61 10.63 12.57 -1.69
C ARG A 61 9.19 12.06 -1.91
N ALA A 62 8.96 11.29 -2.97
CA ALA A 62 7.65 10.70 -3.23
C ALA A 62 7.28 9.66 -2.17
N GLN A 63 8.23 8.85 -1.73
CA GLN A 63 8.01 7.85 -0.69
C GLN A 63 7.66 8.50 0.66
N GLU A 64 8.39 9.54 1.05
CA GLU A 64 8.08 10.33 2.26
C GLU A 64 6.69 10.99 2.17
N LEU A 65 6.34 11.55 1.01
CA LEU A 65 5.04 12.18 0.81
C LEU A 65 3.89 11.16 0.98
N ILE A 66 3.99 9.99 0.34
CA ILE A 66 3.00 8.91 0.46
C ILE A 66 2.88 8.46 1.91
N ALA A 67 4.00 8.21 2.59
CA ALA A 67 4.01 7.79 3.99
C ALA A 67 3.40 8.84 4.92
N SER A 68 3.68 10.12 4.68
CA SER A 68 3.09 11.23 5.44
C SER A 68 1.58 11.35 5.24
N ALA A 69 1.12 11.20 3.99
CA ALA A 69 -0.30 11.25 3.65
C ALA A 69 -1.07 10.10 4.30
N GLU A 70 -0.50 8.88 4.28
CA GLU A 70 -1.08 7.74 4.98
C GLU A 70 -1.15 7.95 6.49
N LYS A 71 -0.07 8.46 7.11
CA LYS A 71 -0.06 8.75 8.55
C LYS A 71 -1.13 9.78 8.92
N ASN A 72 -1.29 10.83 8.12
CA ASN A 72 -2.31 11.86 8.34
C ASN A 72 -3.72 11.27 8.21
N TYR A 73 -3.96 10.48 7.16
CA TYR A 73 -5.24 9.78 6.96
C TYR A 73 -5.61 8.91 8.16
N LEU A 74 -4.65 8.16 8.72
CA LEU A 74 -4.89 7.29 9.88
C LEU A 74 -5.05 8.05 11.20
N ALA A 75 -4.38 9.20 11.34
CA ALA A 75 -4.50 10.05 12.53
C ALA A 75 -5.92 10.61 12.71
N GLU A 76 -6.69 10.73 11.63
CA GLU A 76 -8.08 11.18 11.66
C GLU A 76 -9.07 10.05 11.98
N LYS A 77 -8.67 8.78 11.86
CA LYS A 77 -9.58 7.63 12.05
C LYS A 77 -9.83 7.27 13.49
N THR A 78 -11.10 7.04 13.81
CA THR A 78 -11.53 6.68 15.15
C THR A 78 -11.45 5.18 15.35
N CYS A 79 -10.83 4.73 16.45
CA CYS A 79 -10.87 3.30 16.78
C CYS A 79 -12.30 2.88 17.19
N PRO A 80 -12.93 1.87 16.54
CA PRO A 80 -14.30 1.46 16.87
C PRO A 80 -14.43 0.82 18.27
N ARG A 81 -13.31 0.37 18.87
CA ARG A 81 -13.31 -0.26 20.19
C ARG A 81 -13.20 0.73 21.34
N CYS A 82 -12.31 1.73 21.23
CA CYS A 82 -12.04 2.67 22.32
C CYS A 82 -12.37 4.13 21.99
N LYS A 83 -12.84 4.42 20.78
CA LYS A 83 -13.24 5.75 20.30
C LYS A 83 -12.16 6.83 20.36
N VAL A 84 -10.89 6.43 20.26
CA VAL A 84 -9.73 7.35 20.26
C VAL A 84 -9.02 7.29 18.92
N ASN A 85 -8.64 8.45 18.42
CA ASN A 85 -7.89 8.64 17.18
C ASN A 85 -6.42 8.28 17.39
N SER A 86 -6.11 7.00 17.17
CA SER A 86 -4.84 6.42 17.58
C SER A 86 -4.49 5.18 16.77
N ILE A 87 -4.95 5.12 15.51
CA ILE A 87 -4.65 4.01 14.60
C ILE A 87 -3.27 4.24 13.97
N VAL A 88 -2.43 3.21 14.00
CA VAL A 88 -1.11 3.20 13.35
C VAL A 88 -0.93 1.93 12.52
N VAL A 89 -0.08 1.99 11.50
CA VAL A 89 0.29 0.83 10.70
C VAL A 89 1.25 -0.07 11.49
N GLU A 90 0.98 -1.37 11.55
CA GLU A 90 1.94 -2.41 11.90
C GLU A 90 2.24 -3.26 10.66
N GLU A 91 3.46 -3.15 10.17
CA GLU A 91 3.98 -4.03 9.13
C GLU A 91 4.56 -5.29 9.77
N LYS A 92 4.02 -6.46 9.43
CA LYS A 92 4.61 -7.74 9.82
C LYS A 92 5.23 -8.37 8.59
N SER A 93 6.55 -8.40 8.55
CA SER A 93 7.31 -9.21 7.59
C SER A 93 7.52 -10.60 8.20
N ASN A 94 6.80 -11.59 7.69
CA ASN A 94 7.07 -12.98 8.05
C ASN A 94 8.21 -13.48 7.15
N THR A 95 9.42 -13.50 7.72
CA THR A 95 10.61 -14.12 7.14
C THR A 95 10.93 -15.38 7.94
N PRO A 96 10.40 -16.56 7.56
CA PRO A 96 10.75 -17.80 8.24
C PRO A 96 12.26 -18.06 8.10
N SER A 97 12.96 -18.22 9.22
CA SER A 97 14.39 -18.59 9.23
C SER A 97 14.62 -20.00 8.71
N ASP A 98 13.61 -20.86 8.87
CA ASP A 98 13.72 -22.29 8.59
C ASP A 98 13.47 -22.60 7.11
N PHE A 99 14.28 -23.49 6.57
CA PHE A 99 14.20 -23.95 5.18
C PHE A 99 12.80 -24.44 4.79
N TRP A 100 12.12 -25.18 5.67
CA TRP A 100 10.74 -25.62 5.45
C TRP A 100 9.73 -24.48 5.41
N GLY A 101 9.94 -23.44 6.22
CA GLY A 101 9.12 -22.22 6.19
C GLY A 101 9.26 -21.48 4.86
N LYS A 102 10.49 -21.33 4.37
CA LYS A 102 10.76 -20.73 3.05
C LYS A 102 10.17 -21.56 1.91
N LEU A 103 10.30 -22.89 1.96
CA LEU A 103 9.76 -23.79 0.93
C LEU A 103 8.22 -23.80 0.92
N LYS A 104 7.58 -23.81 2.09
CA LYS A 104 6.12 -23.70 2.21
C LYS A 104 5.61 -22.38 1.62
N ASN A 105 6.26 -21.27 1.98
CA ASN A 105 5.91 -19.96 1.44
C ASN A 105 6.09 -19.93 -0.09
N ARG A 106 7.18 -20.49 -0.61
CA ARG A 106 7.43 -20.58 -2.06
C ARG A 106 6.39 -21.43 -2.80
N ILE A 107 5.94 -22.55 -2.23
CA ILE A 107 4.97 -23.44 -2.88
C ILE A 107 3.55 -22.83 -2.86
N ILE A 108 3.13 -22.26 -1.73
CA ILE A 108 1.75 -21.77 -1.58
C ILE A 108 1.58 -20.38 -2.18
N TYR A 109 2.56 -19.50 -1.97
CA TYR A 109 2.46 -18.08 -2.30
C TYR A 109 3.41 -17.65 -3.42
N GLY A 110 4.26 -18.55 -3.94
CA GLY A 110 5.24 -18.22 -4.99
C GLY A 110 6.41 -17.35 -4.52
N GLN A 111 6.46 -16.98 -3.24
CA GLN A 111 7.43 -16.03 -2.68
C GLN A 111 7.95 -16.53 -1.32
N GLU A 112 9.22 -16.24 -0.99
CA GLU A 112 9.84 -16.72 0.27
C GLU A 112 9.42 -15.89 1.50
N THR A 113 9.05 -14.63 1.27
CA THR A 113 8.64 -13.67 2.30
C THR A 113 7.18 -13.29 2.11
N THR A 114 6.39 -13.32 3.18
CA THR A 114 5.02 -12.78 3.16
C THR A 114 4.98 -11.47 3.93
N TYR A 115 4.41 -10.45 3.29
CA TYR A 115 4.19 -9.13 3.86
C TYR A 115 2.72 -9.00 4.22
N SER A 116 2.40 -8.70 5.47
CA SER A 116 1.04 -8.34 5.89
C SER A 116 1.04 -6.96 6.53
N LYS A 117 0.14 -6.10 6.05
CA LYS A 117 -0.11 -4.78 6.59
C LYS A 117 -1.34 -4.85 7.48
N ASN A 118 -1.18 -4.61 8.77
CA ASN A 118 -2.29 -4.58 9.72
C ASN A 118 -2.32 -3.21 10.40
N TYR A 119 -3.47 -2.83 10.94
CA TYR A 119 -3.66 -1.56 11.63
C TYR A 119 -3.88 -1.82 13.12
N ARG A 120 -3.07 -1.21 13.97
CA ARG A 120 -3.19 -1.32 15.42
C ARG A 120 -3.63 0.00 16.04
N CYS A 121 -4.59 -0.05 16.96
CA CYS A 121 -4.85 1.06 17.86
C CYS A 121 -3.78 1.11 18.97
N THR A 122 -3.08 2.23 19.13
CA THR A 122 -2.05 2.38 20.18
C THR A 122 -2.63 2.42 21.59
N ASN A 123 -3.90 2.83 21.75
CA ASN A 123 -4.58 2.90 23.04
C ASN A 123 -5.08 1.52 23.51
N CYS A 124 -5.96 0.87 22.74
CA CYS A 124 -6.61 -0.39 23.15
C CYS A 124 -5.97 -1.67 22.59
N LYS A 125 -4.92 -1.53 21.77
CA LYS A 125 -4.18 -2.63 21.12
C LYS A 125 -5.01 -3.51 20.17
N ALA A 126 -6.25 -3.11 19.84
CA ALA A 126 -7.05 -3.79 18.83
C ALA A 126 -6.32 -3.80 17.48
N LEU A 127 -6.46 -4.92 16.76
CA LEU A 127 -5.88 -5.16 15.45
C LEU A 127 -7.00 -5.22 14.42
N TYR A 128 -6.76 -4.58 13.28
CA TYR A 128 -7.66 -4.56 12.13
C TYR A 128 -6.86 -4.92 10.89
N ASP A 129 -7.42 -5.76 10.02
CA ASP A 129 -6.80 -6.12 8.75
C ASP A 129 -7.01 -5.03 7.69
N GLU A 130 -8.05 -4.19 7.87
CA GLU A 130 -8.37 -3.02 7.04
C GLU A 130 -8.49 -1.76 7.91
N VAL A 131 -8.39 -0.58 7.29
CA VAL A 131 -8.57 0.69 8.01
C VAL A 131 -10.03 0.80 8.49
N PRO A 132 -10.29 1.04 9.79
CA PRO A 132 -11.64 1.23 10.28
C PRO A 132 -12.34 2.40 9.57
N VAL A 133 -13.57 2.18 9.11
CA VAL A 133 -14.40 3.22 8.50
C VAL A 133 -15.25 3.84 9.60
N ASP A 134 -15.17 5.16 9.74
CA ASP A 134 -16.08 5.92 10.58
C ASP A 134 -17.43 5.98 9.85
N TYR A 135 -18.44 5.26 10.33
CA TYR A 135 -19.81 5.44 9.85
C TYR A 135 -20.37 6.69 10.53
N GLU A 136 -20.53 7.76 9.76
CA GLU A 136 -21.37 8.88 10.17
C GLU A 136 -22.83 8.39 10.11
N ASP A 137 -23.47 8.28 11.27
CA ASP A 137 -24.93 8.08 11.41
C ASP A 137 -25.68 9.40 11.21
#